data_AF-A0A9E6DZV8-F1
#
_entry.id   AF-A0A9E6DZV8-F1
#
_cell.length_a   1.000
_cell.length_b   1.000
_cell.length_c   1.000
_cell.angle_alpha   90.00
_cell.angle_beta   90.00
_cell.angle_gamma   90.00
#
_symmetry.space_group_name_H-M   'P 1'
#
loop_
_entity.id
_entity.type
_entity.pdbx_description
1 polymer ?
#
loop_
_entity_poly.entity_id
_entity_poly.type
_entity_poly.pdbx_seq_one_letter_code
_entity_poly.pdbx_strand_id
1 'polypeptide(L)'
;MEYSMLNRIDSIIYDIRRGISEVAESFESDTKNLVTFLNVADENAYSSVIDSFYLLEDTQLAKHSFCDEDFIKESFGKLYLMFYGVLNSCYMQQQAILVICQKLMIEQNIPEIKNIEVVAYRNDFAAHSSNRGRGKSEHSFILNRLALREGKVKGYTGNLETDCIFRDADIISLISEWDLVLERQLELIATRLLNEEEKHAKSSECSTVVTSL
;
A
#
# COMPACT_ATOMS: atom_id res chain seq x y z
N MET A 1 28.03 8.93 -5.80
CA MET A 1 27.53 8.15 -6.95
C MET A 1 26.41 7.32 -6.37
N GLU A 2 25.13 7.59 -6.58
CA GLU A 2 24.37 8.42 -7.51
C GLU A 2 23.20 9.00 -6.70
N TYR A 3 22.64 10.14 -7.10
CA TYR A 3 21.28 10.49 -6.67
C TYR A 3 20.39 9.36 -7.19
N SER A 4 19.95 8.47 -6.30
CA SER A 4 18.95 7.46 -6.63
C SER A 4 17.80 8.17 -7.32
N MET A 5 17.52 7.82 -8.58
CA MET A 5 16.26 8.24 -9.20
C MET A 5 15.17 7.80 -8.22
N LEU A 6 14.48 8.77 -7.61
CA LEU A 6 13.32 8.49 -6.77
C LEU A 6 12.45 7.50 -7.55
N ASN A 7 12.20 6.34 -6.93
CA ASN A 7 11.28 5.37 -7.48
C ASN A 7 9.98 6.11 -7.82
N ARG A 8 9.33 5.79 -8.95
CA ARG A 8 8.17 6.54 -9.44
C ARG A 8 7.08 6.66 -8.37
N ILE A 9 6.90 5.61 -7.56
CA ILE A 9 5.99 5.63 -6.41
C ILE A 9 6.37 6.70 -5.38
N ASP A 10 7.64 6.80 -4.99
CA ASP A 10 8.11 7.83 -4.07
C ASP A 10 7.90 9.23 -4.63
N SER A 11 8.15 9.42 -5.93
CA SER A 11 7.92 10.69 -6.60
C SER A 11 6.44 11.10 -6.53
N ILE A 12 5.53 10.17 -6.80
CA ILE A 12 4.09 10.45 -6.76
C ILE A 12 3.64 10.78 -5.33
N ILE A 13 4.10 10.00 -4.33
CA ILE A 13 3.80 10.27 -2.91
C ILE A 13 4.32 11.65 -2.52
N TYR A 14 5.57 11.96 -2.89
CA TYR A 14 6.20 13.25 -2.63
C TYR A 14 5.41 14.41 -3.27
N ASP A 15 5.00 14.30 -4.53
CA ASP A 15 4.26 15.36 -5.22
C ASP A 15 2.88 15.60 -4.58
N ILE A 16 2.15 14.54 -4.21
CA ILE A 16 0.89 14.67 -3.47
C ILE A 16 1.12 15.38 -2.14
N ARG A 17 2.13 14.94 -1.39
CA ARG A 17 2.44 15.46 -0.06
C ARG A 17 2.91 16.90 -0.11
N ARG A 18 3.71 17.28 -1.10
CA ARG A 18 4.08 18.66 -1.37
C ARG A 18 2.84 19.52 -1.64
N GLY A 19 1.92 19.07 -2.49
CA GLY A 19 0.67 19.80 -2.75
C GLY A 19 -0.20 20.01 -1.50
N ILE A 20 -0.23 19.04 -0.59
CA ILE A 20 -0.89 19.18 0.72
C ILE A 20 -0.16 20.20 1.60
N SER A 21 1.17 20.13 1.67
CA SER A 21 1.99 21.05 2.46
C SER A 21 1.91 22.49 1.97
N GLU A 22 1.89 22.72 0.66
CA GLU A 22 1.72 24.06 0.08
C GLU A 22 0.40 24.71 0.54
N VAL A 23 -0.68 23.94 0.68
CA VAL A 23 -1.96 24.43 1.24
C VAL A 23 -1.88 24.69 2.74
N ALA A 24 -1.09 23.91 3.48
CA ALA A 24 -0.89 24.13 4.91
C ALA A 24 -0.05 25.39 5.18
N GLU A 25 0.94 25.68 4.34
CA GLU A 25 1.87 26.82 4.50
C GLU A 25 1.33 28.13 3.94
N SER A 26 0.51 28.09 2.89
CA SER A 26 -0.01 29.30 2.21
C SER A 26 -1.11 30.04 2.97
N PHE A 27 -1.63 29.48 4.06
CA PHE A 27 -2.68 30.10 4.85
C PHE A 27 -2.29 30.10 6.33
N GLU A 28 -2.83 31.03 7.11
CA GLU A 28 -3.09 30.79 8.54
C GLU A 28 -4.11 29.64 8.63
N SER A 29 -3.72 28.43 8.22
CA SER A 29 -4.65 27.48 7.62
C SER A 29 -5.50 26.81 8.68
N ASP A 30 -6.77 27.22 8.79
CA ASP A 30 -7.77 26.38 9.42
C ASP A 30 -7.84 25.04 8.69
N THR A 31 -7.95 23.94 9.44
CA THR A 31 -8.07 22.56 8.93
C THR A 31 -9.11 22.42 7.81
N LYS A 32 -10.11 23.31 7.80
CA LYS A 32 -11.13 23.44 6.75
C LYS A 32 -10.56 23.56 5.34
N ASN A 33 -9.45 24.27 5.13
CA ASN A 33 -8.83 24.43 3.81
C ASN A 33 -8.23 23.10 3.31
N LEU A 34 -7.64 22.33 4.22
CA LEU A 34 -7.06 21.02 3.93
C LEU A 34 -8.14 19.97 3.64
N VAL A 35 -9.22 19.99 4.42
CA VAL A 35 -10.43 19.18 4.16
C VAL A 35 -11.00 19.51 2.77
N THR A 36 -11.08 20.79 2.42
CA THR A 36 -11.56 21.25 1.12
C THR A 36 -10.63 20.84 -0.02
N PHE A 37 -9.31 20.97 0.16
CA PHE A 37 -8.31 20.62 -0.85
C PHE A 37 -8.37 19.13 -1.22
N LEU A 38 -8.44 18.25 -0.22
CA LEU A 38 -8.60 16.82 -0.44
C LEU A 38 -10.03 16.44 -0.87
N ASN A 39 -10.98 17.36 -0.74
CA ASN A 39 -12.41 17.13 -0.96
C ASN A 39 -12.90 15.91 -0.16
N VAL A 40 -12.61 15.91 1.14
CA VAL A 40 -13.05 14.89 2.11
C VAL A 40 -14.17 15.42 3.01
N ALA A 41 -14.87 14.53 3.70
CA ALA A 41 -16.06 14.87 4.46
C ALA A 41 -15.79 15.79 5.66
N ASP A 42 -14.71 15.53 6.41
CA ASP A 42 -14.39 16.20 7.66
C ASP A 42 -12.89 16.08 8.00
N GLU A 43 -12.49 16.68 9.12
CA GLU A 43 -11.11 16.65 9.62
C GLU A 43 -10.63 15.23 9.95
N ASN A 44 -11.52 14.33 10.39
CA ASN A 44 -11.15 12.95 10.67
C ASN A 44 -10.81 12.19 9.39
N ALA A 45 -11.56 12.44 8.31
CA ALA A 45 -11.28 11.90 7.00
C ALA A 45 -9.96 12.45 6.44
N TYR A 46 -9.68 13.74 6.63
CA TYR A 46 -8.38 14.34 6.33
C TYR A 46 -7.25 13.62 7.08
N SER A 47 -7.33 13.52 8.41
CA SER A 47 -6.29 12.86 9.21
C SER A 47 -6.06 11.42 8.79
N SER A 48 -7.14 10.67 8.48
CA SER A 48 -7.03 9.29 7.97
C SER A 48 -6.23 9.20 6.67
N VAL A 49 -6.42 10.17 5.76
CA VAL A 49 -5.67 10.22 4.50
C VAL A 49 -4.20 10.56 4.75
N ILE A 50 -3.92 11.53 5.63
CA ILE A 50 -2.55 11.93 5.96
C ILE A 50 -1.77 10.81 6.65
N ASP A 51 -2.38 10.16 7.65
CA ASP A 51 -1.78 9.02 8.35
C ASP A 51 -1.48 7.88 7.37
N SER A 52 -2.35 7.68 6.38
CA SER A 52 -2.13 6.68 5.32
C SER A 52 -0.93 7.03 4.44
N PHE A 53 -0.71 8.31 4.11
CA PHE A 53 0.49 8.70 3.34
C PHE A 53 1.78 8.54 4.15
N TYR A 54 1.81 8.93 5.43
CA TYR A 54 2.98 8.65 6.28
C TYR A 54 3.27 7.15 6.33
N LEU A 55 2.22 6.33 6.46
CA LEU A 55 2.39 4.88 6.44
C LEU A 55 2.94 4.37 5.10
N LEU A 56 2.50 4.94 3.97
CA LEU A 56 3.06 4.61 2.65
C LEU A 56 4.56 4.97 2.57
N GLU A 57 4.96 6.14 3.06
CA GLU A 57 6.37 6.58 3.09
C GLU A 57 7.23 5.62 3.93
N ASP A 58 6.82 5.34 5.17
CA ASP A 58 7.56 4.45 6.09
C ASP A 58 7.71 3.02 5.51
N THR A 59 6.65 2.52 4.89
CA THR A 59 6.65 1.18 4.31
C THR A 59 7.43 1.10 3.00
N GLN A 60 7.49 2.19 2.21
CA GLN A 60 8.39 2.25 1.05
C GLN A 60 9.85 2.25 1.48
N LEU A 61 10.22 3.00 2.53
CA LEU A 61 11.57 2.95 3.09
C LEU A 61 11.97 1.53 3.53
N ALA A 62 11.05 0.81 4.18
CA ALA A 62 11.26 -0.58 4.58
C ALA A 62 11.45 -1.51 3.37
N LYS A 63 10.67 -1.30 2.30
CA LYS A 63 10.80 -2.08 1.06
C LYS A 63 12.12 -1.83 0.34
N HIS A 64 12.54 -0.57 0.18
CA HIS A 64 13.84 -0.26 -0.42
C HIS A 64 14.98 -0.93 0.36
N SER A 65 14.95 -0.82 1.69
CA SER A 65 15.93 -1.47 2.57
C SER A 65 15.98 -2.99 2.38
N PHE A 66 14.83 -3.62 2.11
CA PHE A 66 14.76 -5.05 1.85
C PHE A 66 15.32 -5.43 0.47
N CYS A 67 14.97 -4.65 -0.57
CA CYS A 67 15.41 -4.91 -1.96
C CYS A 67 16.92 -4.76 -2.15
N ASP A 68 17.58 -3.96 -1.29
CA ASP A 68 19.03 -3.72 -1.35
C ASP A 68 19.86 -4.76 -0.57
N GLU A 69 19.24 -5.71 0.14
CA GLU A 69 19.95 -6.67 1.00
C GLU A 69 20.52 -7.88 0.23
N ASP A 70 21.70 -8.35 0.65
CA ASP A 70 22.29 -9.64 0.22
C ASP A 70 21.88 -10.79 1.17
N PHE A 71 20.83 -11.53 0.80
CA PHE A 71 20.28 -12.60 1.63
C PHE A 71 21.25 -13.76 1.91
N ILE A 72 22.29 -13.95 1.09
CA ILE A 72 23.17 -15.13 1.17
C ILE A 72 23.95 -15.13 2.47
N LYS A 73 24.33 -13.95 2.98
CA LYS A 73 25.21 -13.83 4.16
C LYS A 73 24.45 -13.80 5.47
N GLU A 74 23.13 -13.74 5.41
CA GLU A 74 22.32 -13.48 6.58
C GLU A 74 22.00 -14.73 7.41
N SER A 75 21.77 -14.51 8.71
CA SER A 75 21.27 -15.57 9.60
C SER A 75 19.82 -15.89 9.27
N PHE A 76 19.37 -17.13 9.48
CA PHE A 76 17.95 -17.47 9.25
C PHE A 76 17.00 -16.64 10.12
N GLY A 77 17.42 -16.27 11.34
CA GLY A 77 16.62 -15.39 12.20
C GLY A 77 16.43 -14.00 11.60
N LYS A 78 17.51 -13.38 11.10
CA LYS A 78 17.42 -12.08 10.41
C LYS A 78 16.61 -12.18 9.12
N LEU A 79 16.86 -13.20 8.28
CA LEU A 79 16.04 -13.44 7.07
C LEU A 79 14.56 -13.58 7.41
N TYR A 80 14.22 -14.31 8.47
CA TYR A 80 12.83 -14.46 8.89
C TYR A 80 12.19 -13.12 9.23
N LEU A 81 12.88 -12.27 10.02
CA LEU A 81 12.39 -10.93 10.36
C LEU A 81 12.24 -10.03 9.13
N MET A 82 13.20 -10.08 8.21
CA MET A 82 13.19 -9.27 6.99
C MET A 82 12.01 -9.63 6.07
N PHE A 83 11.80 -10.92 5.82
CA PHE A 83 10.70 -11.39 4.99
C PHE A 83 9.34 -11.12 5.63
N TYR A 84 9.22 -11.30 6.95
CA TYR A 84 8.02 -10.90 7.69
C TYR A 84 7.77 -9.39 7.58
N GLY A 85 8.82 -8.60 7.75
CA GLY A 85 8.78 -7.15 7.66
C GLY A 85 8.26 -6.69 6.30
N VAL A 86 8.90 -7.12 5.21
CA VAL A 86 8.53 -6.66 3.86
C VAL A 86 7.13 -7.12 3.44
N LEU A 87 6.73 -8.35 3.79
CA LEU A 87 5.37 -8.84 3.53
C LEU A 87 4.32 -8.03 4.31
N ASN A 88 4.61 -7.67 5.57
CA ASN A 88 3.76 -6.76 6.34
C ASN A 88 3.76 -5.34 5.75
N SER A 89 4.89 -4.83 5.26
CA SER A 89 4.95 -3.51 4.61
C SER A 89 4.02 -3.45 3.41
N CYS A 90 4.06 -4.45 2.50
CA CYS A 90 3.12 -4.51 1.38
C CYS A 90 1.65 -4.57 1.83
N TYR A 91 1.35 -5.32 2.89
CA TYR A 91 0.00 -5.36 3.47
C TYR A 91 -0.42 -4.01 4.05
N MET A 92 0.47 -3.32 4.77
CA MET A 92 0.19 -1.99 5.34
C MET A 92 -0.02 -0.95 4.22
N GLN A 93 0.74 -1.02 3.13
CA GLN A 93 0.50 -0.21 1.93
C GLN A 93 -0.87 -0.50 1.32
N GLN A 94 -1.27 -1.77 1.23
CA GLN A 94 -2.61 -2.16 0.77
C GLN A 94 -3.70 -1.55 1.66
N GLN A 95 -3.55 -1.58 2.98
CA GLN A 95 -4.54 -0.98 3.88
C GLN A 95 -4.58 0.55 3.74
N ALA A 96 -3.42 1.21 3.68
CA ALA A 96 -3.31 2.65 3.49
C ALA A 96 -4.00 3.11 2.20
N ILE A 97 -3.73 2.43 1.07
CA ILE A 97 -4.33 2.81 -0.21
C ILE A 97 -5.84 2.59 -0.21
N LEU A 98 -6.34 1.53 0.43
CA LEU A 98 -7.78 1.28 0.56
C LEU A 98 -8.47 2.35 1.41
N VAL A 99 -7.83 2.82 2.48
CA VAL A 99 -8.32 3.94 3.30
C VAL A 99 -8.38 5.22 2.47
N ILE A 100 -7.31 5.56 1.75
CA ILE A 100 -7.28 6.74 0.88
C ILE A 100 -8.40 6.68 -0.16
N CYS A 101 -8.52 5.55 -0.87
CA CYS A 101 -9.57 5.35 -1.85
C CYS A 101 -10.98 5.51 -1.25
N GLN A 102 -11.22 4.93 -0.07
CA GLN A 102 -12.51 5.07 0.61
C GLN A 102 -12.81 6.53 0.97
N LYS A 103 -11.84 7.26 1.52
CA LYS A 103 -12.04 8.66 1.95
C LYS A 103 -12.18 9.63 0.78
N LEU A 104 -11.51 9.36 -0.34
CA LEU A 104 -11.57 10.15 -1.57
C LEU A 104 -12.67 9.69 -2.55
N MET A 105 -13.43 8.64 -2.21
CA MET A 105 -14.46 8.03 -3.05
C MET A 105 -13.92 7.57 -4.43
N ILE A 106 -12.73 6.95 -4.43
CA ILE A 106 -12.08 6.38 -5.61
C ILE A 106 -12.36 4.87 -5.62
N GLU A 107 -13.09 4.37 -6.61
CA GLU A 107 -13.55 2.98 -6.67
C GLU A 107 -12.77 2.11 -7.67
N GLN A 108 -11.91 2.74 -8.47
CA GLN A 108 -11.07 2.08 -9.46
C GLN A 108 -10.08 1.11 -8.79
N ASN A 109 -9.84 -0.03 -9.45
CA ASN A 109 -8.88 -1.07 -9.07
C ASN A 109 -9.06 -1.70 -7.67
N ILE A 110 -10.13 -1.38 -6.92
CA ILE A 110 -10.34 -1.91 -5.56
C ILE A 110 -10.32 -3.45 -5.50
N PRO A 111 -10.96 -4.20 -6.43
CA PRO A 111 -10.87 -5.66 -6.42
C PRO A 111 -9.44 -6.18 -6.60
N GLU A 112 -8.65 -5.53 -7.44
CA GLU A 112 -7.26 -5.94 -7.71
C GLU A 112 -6.37 -5.65 -6.51
N ILE A 113 -6.47 -4.45 -5.92
CA ILE A 113 -5.77 -4.06 -4.69
C ILE A 113 -6.04 -5.09 -3.58
N LYS A 114 -7.31 -5.47 -3.37
CA LYS A 114 -7.71 -6.42 -2.31
C LYS A 114 -7.18 -7.84 -2.53
N ASN A 115 -6.95 -8.24 -3.78
CA ASN A 115 -6.61 -9.62 -4.13
C ASN A 115 -5.14 -9.81 -4.55
N ILE A 116 -4.27 -8.83 -4.26
CA ILE A 116 -2.84 -8.91 -4.61
C ILE A 116 -2.15 -10.11 -3.94
N GLU A 117 -1.32 -10.82 -4.70
CA GLU A 117 -0.74 -12.10 -4.30
C GLU A 117 0.25 -11.97 -3.13
N VAL A 118 1.01 -10.89 -3.04
CA VAL A 118 1.95 -10.66 -1.93
C VAL A 118 1.26 -10.71 -0.56
N VAL A 119 -0.01 -10.26 -0.47
CA VAL A 119 -0.80 -10.32 0.77
C VAL A 119 -1.31 -11.74 1.04
N ALA A 120 -1.57 -12.55 0.01
CA ALA A 120 -1.86 -13.97 0.17
C ALA A 120 -0.66 -14.71 0.79
N TYR A 121 0.56 -14.48 0.26
CA TYR A 121 1.80 -15.03 0.83
C TYR A 121 2.06 -14.55 2.26
N ARG A 122 1.81 -13.27 2.55
CA ARG A 122 1.86 -12.73 3.92
C ARG A 122 0.92 -13.49 4.85
N ASN A 123 -0.31 -13.74 4.42
CA ASN A 123 -1.29 -14.42 5.25
C ASN A 123 -0.93 -15.88 5.48
N ASP A 124 -0.45 -16.56 4.44
CA ASP A 124 -0.07 -17.96 4.49
C ASP A 124 1.19 -18.15 5.36
N PHE A 125 2.22 -17.31 5.22
CA PHE A 125 3.52 -17.55 5.88
C PHE A 125 3.86 -16.62 7.05
N ALA A 126 3.32 -15.41 7.09
CA ALA A 126 3.77 -14.35 8.01
C ALA A 126 2.70 -13.89 9.02
N ALA A 127 1.52 -14.50 9.04
CA ALA A 127 0.43 -14.06 9.92
C ALA A 127 -0.44 -15.17 10.49
N HIS A 128 -0.91 -16.07 9.63
CA HIS A 128 -1.80 -17.17 10.00
C HIS A 128 -1.15 -18.51 9.68
N SER A 129 0.18 -18.58 9.75
CA SER A 129 0.94 -19.77 9.36
C SER A 129 0.61 -21.00 10.19
N SER A 130 0.14 -20.84 11.42
CA SER A 130 -0.30 -21.95 12.27
C SER A 130 -1.81 -22.23 12.22
N ASN A 131 -2.63 -21.33 11.65
CA ASN A 131 -4.10 -21.37 11.77
C ASN A 131 -4.85 -20.62 10.64
N ARG A 132 -4.48 -20.89 9.38
CA ARG A 132 -5.12 -20.33 8.20
C ARG A 132 -6.50 -20.96 8.00
N GLY A 133 -7.51 -20.16 7.69
CA GLY A 133 -8.89 -20.66 7.54
C GLY A 133 -9.68 -20.65 8.86
N ARG A 134 -10.83 -21.33 8.93
CA ARG A 134 -11.65 -21.43 10.14
C ARG A 134 -12.39 -22.76 10.20
N GLY A 135 -12.47 -23.37 11.38
CA GLY A 135 -13.20 -24.63 11.57
C GLY A 135 -12.57 -25.76 10.75
N LYS A 136 -13.36 -26.45 9.92
CA LYS A 136 -12.88 -27.59 9.13
C LYS A 136 -11.89 -27.22 8.01
N SER A 137 -11.77 -25.94 7.66
CA SER A 137 -10.78 -25.46 6.68
C SER A 137 -9.51 -24.92 7.34
N GLU A 138 -9.35 -25.08 8.65
CA GLU A 138 -8.15 -24.65 9.36
C GLU A 138 -6.93 -25.48 8.95
N HIS A 139 -5.84 -24.82 8.58
CA HIS A 139 -4.61 -25.44 8.14
C HIS A 139 -3.39 -24.59 8.48
N SER A 140 -2.20 -25.17 8.35
CA SER A 140 -0.93 -24.50 8.65
C SER A 140 0.06 -24.60 7.49
N PHE A 141 0.77 -23.52 7.23
CA PHE A 141 1.83 -23.47 6.22
C PHE A 141 3.19 -23.61 6.88
N ILE A 142 3.97 -24.57 6.38
CA ILE A 142 5.36 -24.79 6.77
C ILE A 142 6.26 -24.07 5.77
N LEU A 143 6.96 -23.04 6.23
CA LEU A 143 7.94 -22.30 5.43
C LEU A 143 9.25 -23.08 5.29
N ASN A 144 9.73 -23.24 4.06
CA ASN A 144 11.08 -23.71 3.77
C ASN A 144 12.09 -22.57 4.00
N ARG A 145 12.79 -22.62 5.15
CA ARG A 145 13.77 -21.59 5.54
C ARG A 145 14.97 -21.48 4.59
N LEU A 146 15.34 -22.57 3.90
CA LEU A 146 16.43 -22.54 2.93
C LEU A 146 16.08 -21.67 1.72
N ALA A 147 14.81 -21.65 1.32
CA ALA A 147 14.33 -20.84 0.20
C ALA A 147 14.48 -19.33 0.45
N LEU A 148 14.46 -18.88 1.72
CA LEU A 148 14.67 -17.47 2.06
C LEU A 148 16.04 -16.95 1.61
N ARG A 149 17.09 -17.78 1.64
CA ARG A 149 18.42 -17.41 1.13
C ARG A 149 18.45 -17.22 -0.38
N GLU A 150 17.49 -17.82 -1.07
CA GLU A 150 17.33 -17.71 -2.52
C GLU A 150 16.42 -16.54 -2.91
N GLY A 151 15.97 -15.72 -1.94
CA GLY A 151 14.98 -14.67 -2.22
C GLY A 151 13.56 -15.21 -2.39
N LYS A 152 13.27 -16.44 -1.93
CA LYS A 152 11.98 -17.10 -2.21
C LYS A 152 11.17 -17.36 -0.95
N VAL A 153 9.85 -17.23 -1.10
CA VAL A 153 8.88 -17.67 -0.09
C VAL A 153 8.28 -18.98 -0.58
N LYS A 154 8.78 -20.09 -0.04
CA LYS A 154 8.32 -21.44 -0.40
C LYS A 154 7.82 -22.19 0.81
N GLY A 155 6.80 -23.00 0.60
CA GLY A 155 6.31 -23.86 1.65
C GLY A 155 5.11 -24.66 1.22
N TYR A 156 4.53 -25.38 2.17
CA TYR A 156 3.35 -26.19 1.91
C TYR A 156 2.46 -26.30 3.14
N THR A 157 1.19 -26.61 2.92
CA THR A 157 0.28 -27.13 3.94
C THR A 157 -0.08 -28.57 3.62
N GLY A 158 -0.07 -29.43 4.64
CA GLY A 158 -0.42 -30.85 4.52
C GLY A 158 -1.53 -31.30 5.47
N ASN A 159 -2.13 -30.38 6.24
CA ASN A 159 -3.22 -30.67 7.19
C ASN A 159 -4.59 -30.20 6.67
N LEU A 160 -4.72 -29.91 5.38
CA LEU A 160 -6.02 -29.76 4.74
C LEU A 160 -6.62 -31.15 4.51
N GLU A 161 -7.90 -31.35 4.83
CA GLU A 161 -8.56 -32.66 4.70
C GLU A 161 -8.53 -33.22 3.26
N THR A 162 -8.38 -32.38 2.25
CA THR A 162 -8.54 -32.77 0.85
C THR A 162 -7.31 -32.63 -0.03
N ASP A 163 -6.35 -31.75 0.29
CA ASP A 163 -5.23 -31.45 -0.62
C ASP A 163 -3.96 -30.95 0.09
N CYS A 164 -2.80 -31.28 -0.47
CA CYS A 164 -1.55 -30.62 -0.13
C CYS A 164 -1.36 -29.39 -1.03
N ILE A 165 -1.34 -28.19 -0.45
CA ILE A 165 -1.12 -26.95 -1.20
C ILE A 165 0.34 -26.56 -1.08
N PHE A 166 1.02 -26.40 -2.23
CA PHE A 166 2.37 -25.88 -2.32
C PHE A 166 2.34 -24.42 -2.76
N ARG A 167 3.24 -23.62 -2.18
CA ARG A 167 3.48 -22.23 -2.57
C ARG A 167 4.96 -22.06 -2.90
N ASP A 168 5.23 -21.30 -3.95
CA ASP A 168 6.57 -20.98 -4.40
C ASP A 168 6.52 -19.67 -5.18
N ALA A 169 7.14 -18.63 -4.62
CA ALA A 169 7.29 -17.36 -5.29
C ALA A 169 8.65 -16.73 -4.98
N ASP A 170 9.14 -15.97 -5.94
CA ASP A 170 10.21 -15.00 -5.75
C ASP A 170 9.65 -13.74 -5.08
N ILE A 171 10.27 -13.30 -3.98
CA ILE A 171 9.76 -12.18 -3.19
C ILE A 171 9.85 -10.85 -3.94
N ILE A 172 10.88 -10.68 -4.77
CA ILE A 172 11.08 -9.44 -5.54
C ILE A 172 10.02 -9.36 -6.64
N SER A 173 9.67 -10.50 -7.27
CA SER A 173 8.54 -10.56 -8.20
C SER A 173 7.22 -10.18 -7.53
N LEU A 174 6.90 -10.73 -6.35
CA LEU A 174 5.68 -10.38 -5.61
C LEU A 174 5.61 -8.89 -5.24
N ILE A 175 6.75 -8.31 -4.84
CA ILE A 175 6.86 -6.89 -4.53
C ILE A 175 6.65 -6.05 -5.80
N SER A 176 7.27 -6.45 -6.91
CA SER A 176 7.17 -5.75 -8.20
C SER A 176 5.74 -5.75 -8.74
N GLU A 177 5.04 -6.88 -8.64
CA GLU A 177 3.62 -6.98 -9.00
C GLU A 177 2.74 -6.05 -8.16
N TRP A 178 3.02 -5.97 -6.86
CA TRP A 178 2.33 -5.01 -6.00
C TRP A 178 2.65 -3.56 -6.37
N ASP A 179 3.91 -3.24 -6.69
CA ASP A 179 4.31 -1.89 -7.08
C ASP A 179 3.61 -1.41 -8.35
N LEU A 180 3.40 -2.28 -9.33
CA LEU A 180 2.62 -1.92 -10.53
C LEU A 180 1.18 -1.52 -10.20
N VAL A 181 0.54 -2.22 -9.25
CA VAL A 181 -0.83 -1.90 -8.82
C VAL A 181 -0.84 -0.63 -7.98
N LEU A 182 0.11 -0.48 -7.07
CA LEU A 182 0.24 0.68 -6.18
C LEU A 182 0.53 1.96 -6.97
N GLU A 183 1.50 1.92 -7.89
CA GLU A 183 1.84 3.04 -8.77
C GLU A 183 0.60 3.52 -9.54
N ARG A 184 -0.06 2.62 -10.26
CA ARG A 184 -1.27 2.96 -11.04
C ARG A 184 -2.36 3.57 -10.17
N GLN A 185 -2.54 3.10 -8.94
CA GLN A 185 -3.54 3.67 -8.04
C GLN A 185 -3.13 5.04 -7.50
N LEU A 186 -1.86 5.24 -7.18
CA LEU A 186 -1.33 6.52 -6.74
C LEU A 186 -1.41 7.57 -7.83
N GLU A 187 -1.24 7.20 -9.10
CA GLU A 187 -1.44 8.12 -10.24
C GLU A 187 -2.88 8.63 -10.34
N LEU A 188 -3.87 7.75 -10.10
CA LEU A 188 -5.28 8.16 -10.05
C LEU A 188 -5.54 9.13 -8.89
N ILE A 189 -4.94 8.85 -7.72
CA ILE A 189 -5.04 9.73 -6.55
C ILE A 189 -4.36 11.09 -6.84
N ALA A 190 -3.16 11.08 -7.42
CA ALA A 190 -2.44 12.30 -7.78
C ALA A 190 -3.23 13.13 -8.79
N THR A 191 -3.75 12.51 -9.85
CA THR A 191 -4.62 13.16 -10.85
C THR A 191 -5.80 13.84 -10.16
N ARG A 192 -6.47 13.14 -9.23
CA ARG A 192 -7.65 13.64 -8.52
C ARG A 192 -7.35 14.83 -7.58
N LEU A 193 -6.14 14.88 -7.01
CA LEU A 193 -5.74 15.87 -6.01
C LEU A 193 -5.00 17.07 -6.61
N LEU A 194 -4.20 16.85 -7.65
CA LEU A 194 -3.25 17.81 -8.19
C LEU A 194 -3.71 18.45 -9.52
N ASN A 195 -4.60 17.83 -10.29
CA ASN A 195 -5.11 18.47 -11.50
C ASN A 195 -6.16 19.56 -11.16
N GLU A 196 -5.90 20.78 -11.60
CA GLU A 196 -6.76 21.95 -11.32
C GLU A 196 -8.08 21.96 -12.11
N GLU A 197 -8.15 21.28 -13.25
CA GLU A 197 -9.34 21.29 -14.13
C GLU A 197 -10.60 20.72 -13.44
N GLU A 198 -10.46 19.70 -12.57
CA GLU A 198 -11.61 19.17 -11.80
C GLU A 198 -12.01 20.07 -10.62
N LYS A 199 -11.08 20.85 -10.05
CA LYS A 199 -11.38 21.78 -8.94
C LYS A 199 -12.21 22.96 -9.43
N HIS A 200 -11.93 23.46 -10.64
CA HIS A 200 -12.75 24.51 -11.25
C HIS A 200 -14.13 24.01 -11.70
N ALA A 201 -14.24 22.81 -12.30
CA ALA A 201 -15.52 22.26 -12.76
C ALA A 201 -16.56 22.09 -11.62
N LYS A 202 -16.14 21.60 -10.44
CA LYS A 202 -17.03 21.46 -9.27
C LYS A 202 -17.39 22.79 -8.60
N SER A 203 -16.48 23.78 -8.64
CA SER A 203 -16.76 25.13 -8.14
C SER A 203 -17.76 25.90 -9.01
N SER A 204 -17.76 25.66 -10.33
CA SER A 204 -18.70 26.27 -11.28
C SER A 204 -20.10 25.67 -11.25
N GLU A 205 -20.26 24.36 -11.01
CA GLU A 205 -21.58 23.72 -10.87
C GLU A 205 -22.29 24.12 -9.56
N CYS A 206 -21.54 24.33 -8.48
CA CYS A 206 -22.13 24.78 -7.22
C CYS A 206 -22.60 26.25 -7.26
N SER A 207 -21.94 27.09 -8.06
CA SER A 207 -22.30 28.50 -8.22
C SER A 207 -23.45 28.75 -9.20
N THR A 208 -23.74 27.81 -10.12
CA THR A 208 -24.89 27.95 -11.03
C THR A 208 -26.24 27.68 -10.37
N VAL A 209 -26.27 26.85 -9.30
CA VAL A 209 -27.51 26.47 -8.60
C VAL A 209 -28.01 27.58 -7.66
N VAL A 210 -27.14 28.48 -7.21
CA VAL A 210 -27.51 29.56 -6.27
C VAL A 210 -28.10 30.80 -6.98
N THR A 211 -27.91 30.94 -8.29
CA THR A 211 -28.43 32.08 -9.08
C THR A 211 -29.81 31.87 -9.73
N SER A 212 -30.51 30.78 -9.41
CA SER A 212 -31.80 30.44 -10.04
C SER A 212 -32.97 30.26 -9.06
N LEU A 213 -32.98 30.98 -7.93
CA LEU A 213 -34.17 31.13 -7.07
C LEU A 213 -34.37 32.58 -6.63
#